data_AF-A0A0S4W544-F1
#
_entry.id   AF-A0A0S4W544-F1
#
_cell.length_a   1.000
_cell.length_b   1.000
_cell.length_c   1.000
_cell.angle_alpha   90.00
_cell.angle_beta   90.00
_cell.angle_gamma   90.00
#
_symmetry.space_group_name_H-M   'P 1'
#
loop_
_entity.id
_entity.type
_entity.pdbx_description
1 polymer ?
#
loop_
_entity_poly.entity_id
_entity_poly.type
_entity_poly.pdbx_seq_one_letter_code
_entity_poly.pdbx_strand_id
1 'polypeptide(L)'
;MNKHGGARRFLAALALSLACTVLPTLALAQAAPPLDPPATGDTRAPGFFGALSDIHFNPFYDPALVDRLAAAEPSAWDGIFKTSSITEPAGPGNDTDYPLLKTTLDAIAPQARRLDYVILPGDFLTHDFRENYMLYASDKSDAAYRSFVLKTIRYVAMGLKARFPDVPVVATLGNNDSFCGDYQIEPSSEFLYDLTATMAEAAGSPTGFSAYPELGAYVIPHPRTARHYFVVLENTFLSAKYRNTCGLTYTNPSQALLLWLESTLYRMKRENATATLVMHIPSGIDAYSSTRACGFSSSPVPYFAAGSGDALANILQRYPDQVRAIFTGHSHMDDFRVLSDSGGKPFAYERVIPSVTPFFRNNPGYQIYSYERATGAPLDYWARIYAASGQSNTRAWRWEYGFQQAYNVGELSPDNLNTLAAAIAKDPATRAKYIAFYTGSANSGTITNRNWPAFACALTNLSAKAFSTCFCGGAQ
;
A
#
# COMPACT_ATOMS: atom_id res chain seq x y z
N MET A 1 -20.12 39.33 58.26
CA MET A 1 -21.59 39.49 58.32
C MET A 1 -22.01 40.45 57.21
N ASN A 2 -22.92 40.00 56.33
CA ASN A 2 -24.00 40.72 55.62
C ASN A 2 -23.72 42.16 55.14
N LYS A 3 -23.98 42.57 53.89
CA LYS A 3 -25.16 42.30 53.05
C LYS A 3 -24.94 42.90 51.64
N HIS A 4 -25.71 42.39 50.69
CA HIS A 4 -25.87 42.77 49.28
C HIS A 4 -26.22 44.25 49.00
N GLY A 5 -25.87 44.68 47.78
CA GLY A 5 -26.80 45.41 46.89
C GLY A 5 -26.31 46.77 46.38
N GLY A 6 -26.31 46.98 45.05
CA GLY A 6 -26.30 48.34 44.48
C GLY A 6 -25.58 48.48 43.14
N ALA A 7 -26.34 48.46 42.05
CA ALA A 7 -25.90 48.58 40.67
C ALA A 7 -25.24 49.92 40.31
N ARG A 8 -24.23 49.88 39.43
CA ARG A 8 -23.93 50.97 38.47
C ARG A 8 -23.67 50.38 37.09
N ARG A 9 -24.60 50.67 36.18
CA ARG A 9 -24.53 50.43 34.74
C ARG A 9 -23.46 51.35 34.14
N PHE A 10 -22.52 50.79 33.39
CA PHE A 10 -21.75 51.54 32.40
C PHE A 10 -21.95 50.86 31.04
N LEU A 11 -22.58 51.61 30.13
CA LEU A 11 -22.59 51.35 28.70
C LEU A 11 -21.20 51.64 28.15
N ALA A 12 -20.58 50.67 27.50
CA ALA A 12 -19.50 50.92 26.55
C ALA A 12 -19.71 50.03 25.33
N ALA A 13 -19.76 50.68 24.18
CA ALA A 13 -20.22 50.18 22.91
C ALA A 13 -19.36 49.04 22.36
N LEU A 14 -20.07 48.11 21.72
CA LEU A 14 -19.56 47.01 20.91
C LEU A 14 -18.88 47.61 19.65
N ALA A 15 -17.57 47.44 19.52
CA ALA A 15 -16.87 47.60 18.25
C ALA A 15 -15.99 46.34 18.05
N LEU A 16 -16.63 45.24 17.62
CA LEU A 16 -15.92 44.09 17.08
C LEU A 16 -15.37 44.47 15.71
N SER A 17 -14.08 44.73 15.64
CA SER A 17 -13.31 44.68 14.41
C SER A 17 -13.21 43.21 13.96
N LEU A 18 -14.09 42.84 13.02
CA LEU A 18 -13.95 41.62 12.21
C LEU A 18 -12.67 41.75 11.37
N ALA A 19 -11.55 41.25 11.90
CA ALA A 19 -10.45 40.82 11.05
C ALA A 19 -10.84 39.44 10.48
N CYS A 20 -11.54 39.45 9.35
CA CYS A 20 -11.70 38.26 8.52
C CYS A 20 -10.32 37.78 8.06
N THR A 21 -9.73 36.85 8.78
CA THR A 21 -8.72 35.96 8.22
C THR A 21 -9.43 35.06 7.22
N VAL A 22 -9.43 35.49 5.96
CA VAL A 22 -9.81 34.65 4.83
C VAL A 22 -8.78 33.53 4.74
N LEU A 23 -9.03 32.43 5.46
CA LEU A 23 -8.50 31.13 5.05
C LEU A 23 -9.02 30.93 3.63
N PRO A 24 -8.15 30.71 2.63
CA PRO A 24 -8.64 30.31 1.33
C PRO A 24 -9.29 28.94 1.54
N THR A 25 -10.62 28.93 1.55
CA THR A 25 -11.39 27.73 1.26
C THR A 25 -10.99 27.33 -0.15
N LEU A 26 -10.00 26.44 -0.24
CA LEU A 26 -9.81 25.63 -1.42
C LEU A 26 -11.11 24.88 -1.60
N ALA A 27 -12.00 25.46 -2.42
CA ALA A 27 -13.12 24.75 -2.97
C ALA A 27 -12.51 23.52 -3.62
N LEU A 28 -12.75 22.35 -3.00
CA LEU A 28 -12.62 21.07 -3.66
C LEU A 28 -13.52 21.17 -4.89
N ALA A 29 -12.96 21.63 -6.00
CA ALA A 29 -13.56 21.42 -7.30
C ALA A 29 -13.77 19.91 -7.34
N GLN A 30 -15.04 19.48 -7.32
CA GLN A 30 -15.38 18.12 -7.70
C GLN A 30 -14.88 17.99 -9.13
N ALA A 31 -13.66 17.47 -9.29
CA ALA A 31 -13.18 17.05 -10.58
C ALA A 31 -14.25 16.11 -11.13
N ALA A 32 -14.64 16.33 -12.39
CA ALA A 32 -15.49 15.36 -13.08
C ALA A 32 -14.87 13.98 -12.86
N PRO A 33 -15.69 12.93 -12.64
CA PRO A 33 -15.16 11.58 -12.55
C PRO A 33 -14.23 11.37 -13.76
N PRO A 34 -13.02 10.83 -13.54
CA PRO A 34 -12.11 10.58 -14.63
C PRO A 34 -12.84 9.77 -15.70
N LEU A 35 -12.56 10.11 -16.95
CA LEU A 35 -13.24 9.51 -18.10
C LEU A 35 -13.21 7.99 -17.97
N ASP A 36 -14.36 7.38 -18.23
CA ASP A 36 -14.43 5.94 -18.40
C ASP A 36 -13.32 5.50 -19.39
N PRO A 37 -12.56 4.44 -19.07
CA PRO A 37 -11.57 3.92 -19.99
C PRO A 37 -12.18 3.66 -21.38
N PRO A 38 -11.48 4.03 -22.47
CA PRO A 38 -12.00 3.91 -23.82
C PRO A 38 -12.42 2.47 -24.13
N ALA A 39 -13.54 2.33 -24.85
CA ALA A 39 -14.09 1.03 -25.21
C ALA A 39 -13.08 0.19 -26.03
N THR A 40 -12.99 -1.10 -25.72
CA THR A 40 -12.10 -2.07 -26.37
C THR A 40 -12.42 -2.19 -27.86
N GLY A 41 -11.42 -2.01 -28.72
CA GLY A 41 -11.55 -2.19 -30.17
C GLY A 41 -10.33 -1.74 -30.98
N ASP A 42 -9.47 -0.89 -30.42
CA ASP A 42 -8.21 -0.48 -31.03
C ASP A 42 -7.02 -1.11 -30.29
N THR A 43 -6.14 -1.82 -31.00
CA THR A 43 -4.87 -2.32 -30.48
C THR A 43 -3.94 -1.20 -30.00
N ARG A 44 -4.23 0.06 -30.34
CA ARG A 44 -3.56 1.27 -29.82
C ARG A 44 -4.18 1.81 -28.53
N ALA A 45 -5.34 1.31 -28.10
CA ALA A 45 -5.93 1.74 -26.83
C ALA A 45 -5.13 1.15 -25.64
N PRO A 46 -4.93 1.93 -24.56
CA PRO A 46 -4.24 1.44 -23.37
C PRO A 46 -5.00 0.25 -22.75
N GLY A 47 -4.27 -0.60 -22.04
CA GLY A 47 -4.86 -1.58 -21.13
C GLY A 47 -5.10 -0.96 -19.76
N PHE A 48 -5.85 -1.65 -18.91
CA PHE A 48 -6.15 -1.20 -17.55
C PHE A 48 -5.89 -2.31 -16.53
N PHE A 49 -5.47 -1.93 -15.33
CA PHE A 49 -5.32 -2.86 -14.21
C PHE A 49 -5.71 -2.20 -12.89
N GLY A 50 -6.14 -3.02 -11.92
CA GLY A 50 -6.44 -2.56 -10.57
C GLY A 50 -5.23 -2.68 -9.65
N ALA A 51 -5.12 -1.82 -8.65
CA ALA A 51 -4.15 -1.96 -7.57
C ALA A 51 -4.82 -1.65 -6.22
N LEU A 52 -4.71 -2.57 -5.29
CA LEU A 52 -5.11 -2.42 -3.89
C LEU A 52 -4.06 -3.09 -3.02
N SER A 53 -3.93 -2.70 -1.76
CA SER A 53 -2.90 -3.23 -0.86
C SER A 53 -3.39 -3.19 0.58
N ASP A 54 -2.67 -3.86 1.48
CA ASP A 54 -2.81 -3.70 2.94
C ASP A 54 -4.29 -3.85 3.33
N ILE A 55 -4.83 -5.02 2.98
CA ILE A 55 -6.22 -5.36 3.26
C ILE A 55 -6.41 -5.45 4.76
N HIS A 56 -5.49 -6.08 5.48
CA HIS A 56 -5.56 -6.33 6.91
C HIS A 56 -6.95 -6.77 7.34
N PHE A 57 -7.43 -7.87 6.74
CA PHE A 57 -8.73 -8.39 7.08
C PHE A 57 -8.73 -8.87 8.53
N ASN A 58 -9.63 -8.31 9.32
CA ASN A 58 -9.81 -8.61 10.73
C ASN A 58 -11.00 -9.56 10.90
N PRO A 59 -10.80 -10.89 10.98
CA PRO A 59 -11.88 -11.82 11.28
C PRO A 59 -12.35 -11.77 12.74
N PHE A 60 -11.65 -11.01 13.61
CA PHE A 60 -11.92 -10.89 15.04
C PHE A 60 -12.78 -9.65 15.39
N TYR A 61 -13.22 -8.86 14.40
CA TYR A 61 -14.00 -7.64 14.64
C TYR A 61 -15.29 -7.89 15.45
N ASP A 62 -15.85 -9.10 15.34
CA ASP A 62 -16.87 -9.64 16.24
C ASP A 62 -16.32 -10.88 16.96
N PRO A 63 -15.81 -10.74 18.20
CA PRO A 63 -15.24 -11.84 18.97
C PRO A 63 -16.18 -13.05 19.15
N ALA A 64 -17.50 -12.83 19.16
CA ALA A 64 -18.47 -13.90 19.35
C ALA A 64 -18.54 -14.88 18.16
N LEU A 65 -17.95 -14.52 17.02
CA LEU A 65 -17.95 -15.35 15.81
C LEU A 65 -16.69 -16.21 15.65
N VAL A 66 -15.62 -15.92 16.39
CA VAL A 66 -14.27 -16.49 16.15
C VAL A 66 -14.27 -18.02 16.18
N ASP A 67 -14.87 -18.64 17.19
CA ASP A 67 -14.92 -20.11 17.28
C ASP A 67 -15.73 -20.74 16.14
N ARG A 68 -16.81 -20.08 15.69
CA ARG A 68 -17.61 -20.54 14.54
C ARG A 68 -16.81 -20.44 13.25
N LEU A 69 -16.04 -19.37 13.07
CA LEU A 69 -15.16 -19.17 11.91
C LEU A 69 -14.03 -20.21 11.91
N ALA A 70 -13.43 -20.50 13.07
CA ALA A 70 -12.37 -21.49 13.21
C ALA A 70 -12.84 -22.91 12.85
N ALA A 71 -14.06 -23.28 13.30
CA ALA A 71 -14.68 -24.56 13.01
C ALA A 71 -15.16 -24.70 11.55
N ALA A 72 -15.44 -23.59 10.85
CA ALA A 72 -16.00 -23.60 9.50
C ALA A 72 -14.93 -23.48 8.41
N GLU A 73 -15.25 -23.96 7.21
CA GLU A 73 -14.46 -23.66 6.02
C GLU A 73 -14.67 -22.21 5.55
N PRO A 74 -13.66 -21.58 4.91
CA PRO A 74 -13.76 -20.19 4.44
C PRO A 74 -14.99 -19.89 3.57
N SER A 75 -15.47 -20.86 2.78
CA SER A 75 -16.68 -20.72 1.96
C SER A 75 -17.96 -20.44 2.75
N ALA A 76 -18.00 -20.79 4.04
CA ALA A 76 -19.15 -20.57 4.91
C ALA A 76 -19.07 -19.24 5.69
N TRP A 77 -17.93 -18.54 5.67
CA TRP A 77 -17.69 -17.36 6.50
C TRP A 77 -18.63 -16.19 6.17
N ASP A 78 -18.99 -15.98 4.90
CA ASP A 78 -19.99 -14.98 4.47
C ASP A 78 -21.32 -15.16 5.26
N GLY A 79 -21.75 -16.40 5.49
CA GLY A 79 -22.96 -16.72 6.26
C GLY A 79 -22.81 -16.48 7.76
N ILE A 80 -21.61 -16.70 8.31
CA ILE A 80 -21.30 -16.47 9.73
C ILE A 80 -21.23 -14.97 10.00
N PHE A 81 -20.47 -14.21 9.21
CA PHE A 81 -20.34 -12.76 9.38
C PHE A 81 -21.67 -12.01 9.25
N LYS A 82 -22.59 -12.47 8.38
CA LYS A 82 -23.95 -11.90 8.28
C LYS A 82 -24.79 -12.05 9.56
N THR A 83 -24.36 -12.84 10.54
CA THR A 83 -25.01 -12.94 11.85
C THR A 83 -24.49 -11.91 12.87
N SER A 84 -23.43 -11.18 12.55
CA SER A 84 -22.88 -10.09 13.37
C SER A 84 -23.90 -8.95 13.53
N SER A 85 -23.95 -8.35 14.73
CA SER A 85 -24.66 -7.09 14.95
C SER A 85 -23.88 -5.86 14.47
N ILE A 86 -22.57 -6.01 14.20
CA ILE A 86 -21.72 -4.97 13.62
C ILE A 86 -21.89 -5.02 12.09
N THR A 87 -22.57 -4.02 11.54
CA THR A 87 -22.93 -3.94 10.11
C THR A 87 -22.26 -2.77 9.38
N GLU A 88 -21.68 -1.83 10.11
CA GLU A 88 -21.03 -0.65 9.54
C GLU A 88 -19.57 -0.94 9.18
N PRO A 89 -19.07 -0.48 8.02
CA PRO A 89 -17.66 -0.61 7.65
C PRO A 89 -16.71 0.04 8.66
N ALA A 90 -15.58 -0.62 8.92
CA ALA A 90 -14.54 -0.17 9.83
C ALA A 90 -14.18 1.32 9.65
N GLY A 91 -14.04 2.02 10.76
CA GLY A 91 -13.67 3.43 10.83
C GLY A 91 -12.18 3.65 11.12
N PRO A 92 -11.69 4.91 11.05
CA PRO A 92 -10.31 5.27 11.35
C PRO A 92 -9.80 4.63 12.65
N GLY A 93 -8.63 3.98 12.60
CA GLY A 93 -8.03 3.30 13.76
C GLY A 93 -8.39 1.82 13.91
N ASN A 94 -9.16 1.25 12.97
CA ASN A 94 -9.52 -0.16 12.98
C ASN A 94 -9.10 -0.83 11.68
N ASP A 95 -8.77 -2.11 11.76
CA ASP A 95 -8.54 -2.93 10.58
C ASP A 95 -9.82 -3.29 9.84
N THR A 96 -9.66 -3.78 8.61
CA THR A 96 -10.77 -4.06 7.69
C THR A 96 -11.67 -5.15 8.25
N ASP A 97 -12.88 -4.77 8.64
CA ASP A 97 -13.93 -5.71 9.01
C ASP A 97 -14.65 -6.28 7.78
N TYR A 98 -15.57 -7.23 8.02
CA TYR A 98 -16.34 -7.83 6.94
C TYR A 98 -17.12 -6.80 6.11
N PRO A 99 -17.90 -5.85 6.68
CA PRO A 99 -18.59 -4.85 5.87
C PRO A 99 -17.66 -4.00 5.00
N LEU A 100 -16.49 -3.58 5.51
CA LEU A 100 -15.51 -2.84 4.71
C LEU A 100 -14.90 -3.69 3.59
N LEU A 101 -14.56 -4.95 3.86
CA LEU A 101 -14.06 -5.85 2.82
C LEU A 101 -15.08 -6.02 1.69
N LYS A 102 -16.37 -6.24 2.01
CA LYS A 102 -17.41 -6.43 0.99
C LYS A 102 -17.64 -5.18 0.16
N THR A 103 -17.80 -4.01 0.79
CA THR A 103 -18.00 -2.76 0.03
C THR A 103 -16.78 -2.43 -0.84
N THR A 104 -15.56 -2.75 -0.40
CA THR A 104 -14.34 -2.60 -1.20
C THR A 104 -14.39 -3.47 -2.45
N LEU A 105 -14.60 -4.77 -2.29
CA LEU A 105 -14.67 -5.71 -3.42
C LEU A 105 -15.79 -5.36 -4.39
N ASP A 106 -16.96 -4.99 -3.86
CA ASP A 106 -18.12 -4.62 -4.68
C ASP A 106 -17.93 -3.26 -5.39
N ALA A 107 -17.09 -2.36 -4.87
CA ALA A 107 -16.76 -1.11 -5.54
C ALA A 107 -15.81 -1.29 -6.72
N ILE A 108 -14.94 -2.31 -6.67
CA ILE A 108 -14.00 -2.63 -7.75
C ILE A 108 -14.69 -3.52 -8.80
N ALA A 109 -15.65 -4.37 -8.42
CA ALA A 109 -16.30 -5.32 -9.32
C ALA A 109 -16.90 -4.73 -10.62
N PRO A 110 -17.55 -3.54 -10.63
CA PRO A 110 -18.03 -2.93 -11.88
C PRO A 110 -16.91 -2.61 -12.87
N GLN A 111 -15.69 -2.36 -12.37
CA GLN A 111 -14.50 -2.08 -13.18
C GLN A 111 -13.85 -3.37 -13.69
N ALA A 112 -14.07 -4.51 -12.99
CA ALA A 112 -13.42 -5.81 -13.24
C ALA A 112 -13.41 -6.24 -14.71
N ARG A 113 -14.53 -6.05 -15.42
CA ARG A 113 -14.66 -6.47 -16.83
C ARG A 113 -13.69 -5.76 -17.79
N ARG A 114 -13.08 -4.66 -17.34
CA ARG A 114 -12.13 -3.86 -18.12
C ARG A 114 -10.68 -4.03 -17.65
N LEU A 115 -10.45 -4.72 -16.53
CA LEU A 115 -9.11 -4.92 -15.99
C LEU A 115 -8.47 -6.16 -16.61
N ASP A 116 -7.23 -6.02 -17.07
CA ASP A 116 -6.43 -7.13 -17.58
C ASP A 116 -5.79 -7.95 -16.45
N TYR A 117 -5.56 -7.32 -15.29
CA TYR A 117 -5.04 -7.94 -14.06
C TYR A 117 -5.28 -7.02 -12.85
N VAL A 118 -4.98 -7.51 -11.65
CA VAL A 118 -4.94 -6.75 -10.40
C VAL A 118 -3.60 -6.99 -9.72
N ILE A 119 -2.98 -5.94 -9.19
CA ILE A 119 -1.78 -6.03 -8.34
C ILE A 119 -2.21 -5.90 -6.87
N LEU A 120 -1.68 -6.78 -6.02
CA LEU A 120 -1.95 -6.80 -4.58
C LEU A 120 -0.65 -6.89 -3.78
N PRO A 121 -0.04 -5.75 -3.40
CA PRO A 121 1.18 -5.73 -2.61
C PRO A 121 1.03 -6.15 -1.14
N GLY A 122 0.43 -7.31 -0.83
CA GLY A 122 0.48 -7.96 0.48
C GLY A 122 -0.31 -7.33 1.62
N ASP A 123 -0.06 -7.87 2.82
CA ASP A 123 -0.75 -7.63 4.10
C ASP A 123 -2.24 -7.98 4.05
N PHE A 124 -2.50 -9.28 4.00
CA PHE A 124 -3.85 -9.86 4.08
C PHE A 124 -4.37 -9.90 5.52
N LEU A 125 -3.50 -10.18 6.48
CA LEU A 125 -3.86 -10.40 7.89
C LEU A 125 -3.92 -9.09 8.68
N THR A 126 -4.90 -8.98 9.58
CA THR A 126 -4.98 -7.87 10.54
C THR A 126 -3.73 -7.78 11.43
N HIS A 127 -3.43 -6.58 11.91
CA HIS A 127 -2.41 -6.35 12.93
C HIS A 127 -2.68 -7.22 14.16
N ASP A 128 -1.61 -7.63 14.84
CA ASP A 128 -1.67 -8.41 16.08
C ASP A 128 -2.49 -9.71 15.92
N PHE A 129 -2.39 -10.36 14.75
CA PHE A 129 -3.23 -11.52 14.39
C PHE A 129 -3.13 -12.65 15.42
N ARG A 130 -1.92 -12.96 15.91
CA ARG A 130 -1.69 -14.02 16.90
C ARG A 130 -2.27 -13.65 18.25
N GLU A 131 -2.05 -12.43 18.69
CA GLU A 131 -2.56 -11.87 19.94
C GLU A 131 -4.09 -11.89 19.95
N ASN A 132 -4.72 -11.43 18.88
CA ASN A 132 -6.18 -11.46 18.71
C ASN A 132 -6.72 -12.89 18.70
N TYR A 133 -6.07 -13.82 17.99
CA TYR A 133 -6.48 -15.22 18.03
C TYR A 133 -6.40 -15.81 19.45
N MET A 134 -5.28 -15.59 20.15
CA MET A 134 -5.09 -16.11 21.51
C MET A 134 -6.04 -15.46 22.53
N LEU A 135 -6.52 -14.26 22.25
CA LEU A 135 -7.50 -13.56 23.07
C LEU A 135 -8.92 -14.11 22.88
N TYR A 136 -9.33 -14.39 21.64
CA TYR A 136 -10.74 -14.65 21.30
C TYR A 136 -11.08 -16.11 20.97
N ALA A 137 -10.12 -16.92 20.51
CA ALA A 137 -10.37 -18.32 20.19
C ALA A 137 -10.33 -19.22 21.44
N SER A 138 -11.23 -20.20 21.48
CA SER A 138 -11.27 -21.21 22.55
C SER A 138 -10.13 -22.24 22.40
N ASP A 139 -9.86 -22.71 21.18
CA ASP A 139 -8.72 -23.58 20.89
C ASP A 139 -7.47 -22.73 20.59
N LYS A 140 -6.50 -22.78 21.51
CA LYS A 140 -5.25 -22.00 21.45
C LYS A 140 -4.06 -22.82 20.96
N SER A 141 -4.30 -24.03 20.44
CA SER A 141 -3.24 -24.86 19.88
C SER A 141 -2.62 -24.18 18.65
N ASP A 142 -1.31 -24.41 18.45
CA ASP A 142 -0.59 -23.83 17.32
C ASP A 142 -1.17 -24.31 15.98
N ALA A 143 -1.63 -25.57 15.92
CA ALA A 143 -2.30 -26.13 14.73
C ALA A 143 -3.61 -25.40 14.40
N ALA A 144 -4.45 -25.12 15.40
CA ALA A 144 -5.71 -24.39 15.19
C ALA A 144 -5.44 -22.94 14.74
N TYR A 145 -4.44 -22.29 15.33
CA TYR A 145 -3.99 -20.96 14.93
C TYR A 145 -3.50 -20.92 13.46
N ARG A 146 -2.58 -21.80 13.07
CA ARG A 146 -2.06 -21.87 11.69
C ARG A 146 -3.16 -22.13 10.68
N SER A 147 -4.08 -23.05 11.00
CA SER A 147 -5.28 -23.29 10.20
C SER A 147 -6.11 -22.02 10.02
N PHE A 148 -6.32 -21.25 11.10
CA PHE A 148 -7.09 -20.02 11.06
C PHE A 148 -6.41 -18.92 10.22
N VAL A 149 -5.08 -18.80 10.29
CA VAL A 149 -4.29 -17.92 9.42
C VAL A 149 -4.53 -18.25 7.95
N LEU A 150 -4.35 -19.52 7.55
CA LEU A 150 -4.56 -19.96 6.16
C LEU A 150 -6.00 -19.75 5.70
N LYS A 151 -6.99 -20.06 6.55
CA LYS A 151 -8.41 -19.84 6.26
C LYS A 151 -8.72 -18.37 6.01
N THR A 152 -8.10 -17.46 6.77
CA THR A 152 -8.28 -16.01 6.61
C THR A 152 -7.75 -15.53 5.26
N ILE A 153 -6.52 -15.92 4.89
CA ILE A 153 -5.93 -15.54 3.58
C ILE A 153 -6.77 -16.13 2.44
N ARG A 154 -7.17 -17.41 2.54
CA ARG A 154 -8.02 -18.06 1.55
C ARG A 154 -9.37 -17.36 1.42
N TYR A 155 -9.98 -16.92 2.51
CA TYR A 155 -11.24 -16.19 2.47
C TYR A 155 -11.13 -14.87 1.68
N VAL A 156 -10.06 -14.10 1.90
CA VAL A 156 -9.79 -12.89 1.13
C VAL A 156 -9.56 -13.21 -0.35
N ALA A 157 -8.74 -14.23 -0.64
CA ALA A 157 -8.46 -14.67 -2.01
C ALA A 157 -9.74 -15.14 -2.75
N MET A 158 -10.63 -15.87 -2.07
CA MET A 158 -11.93 -16.28 -2.60
C MET A 158 -12.83 -15.08 -2.89
N GLY A 159 -12.84 -14.07 -2.01
CA GLY A 159 -13.57 -12.82 -2.21
C GLY A 159 -13.13 -12.10 -3.50
N LEU A 160 -11.81 -11.99 -3.70
CA LEU A 160 -11.22 -11.46 -4.93
C LEU A 160 -11.64 -12.30 -6.13
N LYS A 161 -11.39 -13.62 -6.12
CA LYS A 161 -11.73 -14.51 -7.23
C LYS A 161 -13.21 -14.48 -7.61
N ALA A 162 -14.11 -14.36 -6.64
CA ALA A 162 -15.55 -14.28 -6.89
C ALA A 162 -15.96 -12.98 -7.61
N ARG A 163 -15.22 -11.88 -7.43
CA ARG A 163 -15.47 -10.60 -8.13
C ARG A 163 -14.65 -10.49 -9.44
N PHE A 164 -13.57 -11.25 -9.52
CA PHE A 164 -12.58 -11.23 -10.61
C PHE A 164 -12.33 -12.65 -11.17
N PRO A 165 -13.37 -13.36 -11.67
CA PRO A 165 -13.22 -14.78 -12.01
C PRO A 165 -12.16 -15.02 -13.10
N ASP A 166 -12.05 -14.11 -14.06
CA ASP A 166 -11.15 -14.21 -15.23
C ASP A 166 -9.99 -13.20 -15.19
N VAL A 167 -9.83 -12.45 -14.10
CA VAL A 167 -8.79 -11.41 -13.98
C VAL A 167 -7.71 -11.92 -13.01
N PRO A 168 -6.46 -12.13 -13.47
CA PRO A 168 -5.34 -12.53 -12.63
C PRO A 168 -5.10 -11.54 -11.48
N VAL A 169 -4.89 -12.05 -10.28
CA VAL A 169 -4.43 -11.27 -9.12
C VAL A 169 -2.97 -11.61 -8.85
N VAL A 170 -2.09 -10.64 -9.08
CA VAL A 170 -0.65 -10.73 -8.87
C VAL A 170 -0.36 -10.22 -7.45
N ALA A 171 -0.27 -11.15 -6.51
CA ALA A 171 -0.10 -10.83 -5.09
C ALA A 171 1.28 -11.20 -4.56
N THR A 172 1.85 -10.35 -3.70
CA THR A 172 2.88 -10.76 -2.76
C THR A 172 2.29 -10.90 -1.36
N LEU A 173 3.08 -11.40 -0.42
CA LEU A 173 2.81 -11.35 1.01
C LEU A 173 3.44 -10.06 1.60
N GLY A 174 2.93 -9.62 2.75
CA GLY A 174 3.48 -8.53 3.54
C GLY A 174 4.01 -8.97 4.90
N ASN A 175 4.49 -8.02 5.70
CA ASN A 175 5.16 -8.32 6.97
C ASN A 175 4.23 -8.97 8.00
N ASN A 176 2.92 -8.78 7.90
CA ASN A 176 1.93 -9.41 8.79
C ASN A 176 1.57 -10.83 8.34
N ASP A 177 1.89 -11.23 7.11
CA ASP A 177 1.45 -12.49 6.52
C ASP A 177 2.43 -13.62 6.83
N SER A 178 2.36 -14.16 8.05
CA SER A 178 3.10 -15.36 8.43
C SER A 178 2.44 -16.14 9.58
N PHE A 179 2.93 -17.35 9.84
CA PHE A 179 2.60 -18.07 11.07
C PHE A 179 3.34 -17.54 12.30
N CYS A 180 4.51 -16.95 12.12
CA CYS A 180 5.36 -16.60 13.25
C CYS A 180 5.02 -15.22 13.84
N GLY A 181 4.49 -14.32 13.00
CA GLY A 181 4.04 -12.99 13.39
C GLY A 181 4.64 -11.88 12.51
N ASP A 182 4.53 -10.66 13.00
CA ASP A 182 4.97 -9.45 12.30
C ASP A 182 6.48 -9.47 12.00
N TYR A 183 6.86 -9.26 10.73
CA TYR A 183 8.21 -9.34 10.16
C TYR A 183 8.94 -10.67 10.38
N GLN A 184 8.20 -11.76 10.64
CA GLN A 184 8.76 -13.04 11.05
C GLN A 184 8.51 -14.18 10.06
N ILE A 185 8.26 -13.86 8.78
CA ILE A 185 8.12 -14.89 7.76
C ILE A 185 9.39 -15.74 7.63
N GLU A 186 9.20 -17.05 7.58
CA GLU A 186 10.28 -18.02 7.52
C GLU A 186 10.53 -18.47 6.08
N PRO A 187 11.80 -18.52 5.61
CA PRO A 187 12.12 -19.15 4.34
C PRO A 187 11.92 -20.67 4.44
N SER A 188 11.56 -21.32 3.32
CA SER A 188 11.29 -22.77 3.28
C SER A 188 10.26 -23.24 4.31
N SER A 189 9.24 -22.43 4.58
CA SER A 189 8.27 -22.69 5.64
C SER A 189 7.03 -23.44 5.15
N GLU A 190 6.36 -24.13 6.09
CA GLU A 190 5.05 -24.72 5.84
C GLU A 190 4.04 -23.67 5.34
N PHE A 191 4.13 -22.44 5.84
CA PHE A 191 3.30 -21.33 5.40
C PHE A 191 3.42 -21.06 3.90
N LEU A 192 4.65 -20.91 3.39
CA LEU A 192 4.90 -20.70 1.96
C LEU A 192 4.47 -21.91 1.12
N TYR A 193 4.74 -23.12 1.62
CA TYR A 193 4.30 -24.35 0.95
C TYR A 193 2.76 -24.39 0.81
N ASP A 194 2.03 -24.19 1.91
CA ASP A 194 0.57 -24.27 1.97
C ASP A 194 -0.15 -23.16 1.19
N LEU A 195 0.49 -22.02 0.99
CA LEU A 195 -0.03 -20.92 0.18
C LEU A 195 0.27 -21.03 -1.31
N THR A 196 1.19 -21.92 -1.73
CA THR A 196 1.61 -22.02 -3.14
C THR A 196 0.43 -22.19 -4.09
N ALA A 197 -0.50 -23.11 -3.78
CA ALA A 197 -1.68 -23.34 -4.61
C ALA A 197 -2.64 -22.14 -4.63
N THR A 198 -2.84 -21.50 -3.48
CA THR A 198 -3.70 -20.31 -3.34
C THR A 198 -3.18 -19.16 -4.21
N MET A 199 -1.86 -18.90 -4.18
CA MET A 199 -1.24 -17.85 -4.98
C MET A 199 -1.24 -18.17 -6.47
N ALA A 200 -0.97 -19.42 -6.85
CA ALA A 200 -1.02 -19.85 -8.24
C ALA A 200 -2.43 -19.76 -8.85
N GLU A 201 -3.46 -20.11 -8.08
CA GLU A 201 -4.86 -19.98 -8.48
C GLU A 201 -5.27 -18.51 -8.63
N ALA A 202 -4.91 -17.66 -7.67
CA ALA A 202 -5.17 -16.21 -7.72
C ALA A 202 -4.50 -15.57 -8.95
N ALA A 203 -3.25 -15.94 -9.23
CA ALA A 203 -2.49 -15.49 -10.38
C ALA A 203 -3.00 -16.06 -11.71
N GLY A 204 -3.89 -17.06 -11.71
CA GLY A 204 -4.34 -17.73 -12.92
C GLY A 204 -3.22 -18.44 -13.70
N SER A 205 -2.12 -18.80 -13.02
CA SER A 205 -0.95 -19.44 -13.62
C SER A 205 -0.49 -20.62 -12.77
N PRO A 206 -0.57 -21.87 -13.27
CA PRO A 206 -0.08 -23.04 -12.54
C PRO A 206 1.45 -23.18 -12.59
N THR A 207 2.15 -22.29 -13.31
CA THR A 207 3.62 -22.30 -13.48
C THR A 207 4.23 -20.99 -12.99
N GLY A 208 5.55 -20.98 -12.74
CA GLY A 208 6.27 -19.80 -12.29
C GLY A 208 6.56 -19.73 -10.80
N PHE A 209 5.98 -20.65 -10.02
CA PHE A 209 6.04 -20.70 -8.55
C PHE A 209 7.13 -21.62 -7.98
N SER A 210 8.11 -22.05 -8.79
CA SER A 210 9.14 -23.01 -8.33
C SER A 210 9.99 -22.49 -7.18
N ALA A 211 10.17 -21.16 -7.07
CA ALA A 211 10.88 -20.51 -5.97
C ALA A 211 9.97 -20.15 -4.79
N TYR A 212 8.64 -20.29 -4.93
CA TYR A 212 7.69 -19.82 -3.93
C TYR A 212 7.80 -20.56 -2.59
N PRO A 213 7.89 -21.90 -2.55
CA PRO A 213 8.01 -22.61 -1.26
C PRO A 213 9.24 -22.23 -0.45
N GLU A 214 10.34 -21.79 -1.11
CA GLU A 214 11.59 -21.43 -0.45
C GLU A 214 11.67 -19.93 -0.13
N LEU A 215 11.29 -19.08 -1.10
CA LEU A 215 11.56 -17.64 -1.08
C LEU A 215 10.30 -16.77 -1.12
N GLY A 216 9.10 -17.35 -1.19
CA GLY A 216 7.86 -16.59 -1.42
C GLY A 216 7.83 -15.83 -2.75
N ALA A 217 8.81 -16.08 -3.62
CA ALA A 217 9.04 -15.35 -4.86
C ALA A 217 8.62 -16.18 -6.08
N TYR A 218 8.13 -15.51 -7.12
CA TYR A 218 7.68 -16.17 -8.34
C TYR A 218 7.73 -15.24 -9.56
N VAL A 219 7.66 -15.84 -10.75
CA VAL A 219 7.64 -15.11 -12.03
C VAL A 219 6.54 -15.67 -12.91
N ILE A 220 5.65 -14.80 -13.38
CA ILE A 220 4.56 -15.16 -14.29
C ILE A 220 4.51 -14.21 -15.49
N PRO A 221 4.05 -14.67 -16.67
CA PRO A 221 3.90 -13.81 -17.83
C PRO A 221 2.83 -12.73 -17.61
N HIS A 222 3.05 -11.56 -18.19
CA HIS A 222 2.00 -10.55 -18.29
C HIS A 222 0.88 -11.05 -19.22
N PRO A 223 -0.41 -10.92 -18.86
CA PRO A 223 -1.51 -11.57 -19.59
C PRO A 223 -1.71 -11.03 -21.01
N ARG A 224 -1.23 -9.81 -21.29
CA ARG A 224 -1.49 -9.09 -22.55
C ARG A 224 -0.24 -8.60 -23.30
N THR A 225 0.94 -8.68 -22.69
CA THR A 225 2.14 -8.02 -23.20
C THR A 225 3.22 -9.07 -23.42
N ALA A 226 3.62 -9.25 -24.68
CA ALA A 226 4.63 -10.23 -25.04
C ALA A 226 5.98 -9.89 -24.39
N ARG A 227 6.67 -10.90 -23.86
CA ARG A 227 7.99 -10.77 -23.20
C ARG A 227 8.03 -9.78 -22.05
N HIS A 228 6.87 -9.50 -21.44
CA HIS A 228 6.77 -8.78 -20.19
C HIS A 228 6.27 -9.74 -19.10
N TYR A 229 6.80 -9.62 -17.90
CA TYR A 229 6.53 -10.54 -16.80
C TYR A 229 6.26 -9.78 -15.50
N PHE A 230 5.55 -10.41 -14.57
CA PHE A 230 5.58 -9.98 -13.17
C PHE A 230 6.70 -10.74 -12.46
N VAL A 231 7.54 -10.01 -11.73
CA VAL A 231 8.54 -10.56 -10.81
C VAL A 231 8.10 -10.19 -9.40
N VAL A 232 7.69 -11.18 -8.62
CA VAL A 232 7.08 -10.95 -7.31
C VAL A 232 8.04 -11.39 -6.21
N LEU A 233 8.23 -10.53 -5.20
CA LEU A 233 9.24 -10.68 -4.16
C LEU A 233 8.62 -10.69 -2.75
N GLU A 234 8.99 -11.69 -1.94
CA GLU A 234 8.85 -11.62 -0.49
C GLU A 234 9.96 -10.74 0.09
N ASN A 235 9.75 -9.43 0.09
CA ASN A 235 10.79 -8.49 0.49
C ASN A 235 10.80 -8.17 2.00
N THR A 236 9.97 -8.83 2.82
CA THR A 236 10.09 -8.78 4.29
C THR A 236 11.47 -9.25 4.72
N PHE A 237 12.08 -10.20 4.00
CA PHE A 237 13.47 -10.63 4.23
C PHE A 237 14.49 -9.50 4.17
N LEU A 238 14.21 -8.40 3.44
CA LEU A 238 15.12 -7.26 3.32
C LEU A 238 14.95 -6.24 4.45
N SER A 239 13.87 -6.34 5.23
CA SER A 239 13.49 -5.34 6.23
C SER A 239 14.54 -5.17 7.34
N ALA A 240 14.70 -3.93 7.81
CA ALA A 240 15.49 -3.64 9.01
C ALA A 240 14.90 -4.31 10.28
N LYS A 241 13.59 -4.60 10.24
CA LYS A 241 12.85 -5.25 11.34
C LYS A 241 12.79 -6.76 11.22
N TYR A 242 13.22 -7.35 10.10
CA TYR A 242 13.12 -8.79 9.85
C TYR A 242 13.78 -9.63 10.94
N ARG A 243 13.09 -10.67 11.41
CA ARG A 243 13.63 -11.66 12.34
C ARG A 243 13.17 -13.06 11.93
N ASN A 244 14.10 -14.00 11.77
CA ASN A 244 13.76 -15.40 11.53
C ASN A 244 13.66 -16.17 12.85
N THR A 245 12.69 -15.81 13.70
CA THR A 245 12.55 -16.33 15.07
C THR A 245 12.01 -17.76 15.15
N CYS A 246 11.10 -18.15 14.25
CA CYS A 246 10.54 -19.50 14.19
C CYS A 246 11.33 -20.45 13.27
N GLY A 247 12.14 -19.90 12.36
CA GLY A 247 12.93 -20.69 11.40
C GLY A 247 14.34 -21.03 11.87
N LEU A 248 15.12 -21.64 10.97
CA LEU A 248 16.52 -22.01 11.23
C LEU A 248 17.43 -20.77 11.31
N THR A 249 18.30 -20.72 12.30
CA THR A 249 19.16 -19.56 12.63
C THR A 249 20.31 -19.29 11.64
N TYR A 250 20.64 -20.24 10.74
CA TYR A 250 21.79 -20.14 9.84
C TYR A 250 21.43 -19.81 8.38
N THR A 251 20.17 -19.48 8.09
CA THR A 251 19.75 -19.08 6.74
C THR A 251 19.97 -17.58 6.52
N ASN A 252 20.24 -17.19 5.27
CA ASN A 252 20.30 -15.78 4.87
C ASN A 252 19.29 -15.52 3.74
N PRO A 253 17.99 -15.45 4.05
CA PRO A 253 16.95 -15.37 3.04
C PRO A 253 17.00 -14.07 2.23
N SER A 254 17.52 -12.98 2.82
CA SER A 254 17.72 -11.72 2.10
C SER A 254 18.72 -11.88 0.96
N GLN A 255 19.87 -12.51 1.22
CA GLN A 255 20.87 -12.79 0.21
C GLN A 255 20.36 -13.76 -0.86
N ALA A 256 19.65 -14.82 -0.46
CA ALA A 256 19.07 -15.79 -1.40
C ALA A 256 18.07 -15.13 -2.35
N LEU A 257 17.16 -14.28 -1.82
CA LEU A 257 16.20 -13.53 -2.62
C LEU A 257 16.88 -12.56 -3.59
N LEU A 258 17.88 -11.81 -3.13
CA LEU A 258 18.61 -10.84 -3.97
C LEU A 258 19.39 -11.54 -5.11
N LEU A 259 20.04 -12.67 -4.82
CA LEU A 259 20.70 -13.49 -5.85
C LEU A 259 19.70 -14.06 -6.85
N TRP A 260 18.53 -14.52 -6.38
CA TRP A 260 17.45 -14.98 -7.24
C TRP A 260 16.91 -13.87 -8.15
N LEU A 261 16.71 -12.67 -7.61
CA LEU A 261 16.27 -11.50 -8.37
C LEU A 261 17.29 -11.13 -9.45
N GLU A 262 18.57 -11.03 -9.10
CA GLU A 262 19.63 -10.70 -10.05
C GLU A 262 19.73 -11.73 -11.17
N SER A 263 19.69 -13.03 -10.83
CA SER A 263 19.68 -14.12 -11.83
C SER A 263 18.47 -14.02 -12.76
N THR A 264 17.30 -13.67 -12.23
CA THR A 264 16.07 -13.51 -13.00
C THR A 264 16.17 -12.33 -13.97
N LEU A 265 16.60 -11.16 -13.51
CA LEU A 265 16.77 -9.98 -14.37
C LEU A 265 17.88 -10.18 -15.40
N TYR A 266 18.96 -10.88 -15.05
CA TYR A 266 20.00 -11.27 -15.99
C TYR A 266 19.47 -12.14 -17.14
N ARG A 267 18.64 -13.15 -16.84
CA ARG A 267 17.99 -13.98 -17.87
C ARG A 267 17.06 -13.15 -18.75
N MET A 268 16.22 -12.30 -18.14
CA MET A 268 15.32 -11.41 -18.89
C MET A 268 16.09 -10.50 -19.84
N LYS A 269 17.22 -9.93 -19.41
CA LYS A 269 18.09 -9.12 -20.27
C LYS A 269 18.60 -9.91 -21.48
N ARG A 270 19.01 -11.18 -21.30
CA ARG A 270 19.45 -12.05 -22.41
C ARG A 270 18.33 -12.40 -23.38
N GLU A 271 17.11 -12.48 -22.89
CA GLU A 271 15.91 -12.86 -23.67
C GLU A 271 15.18 -11.65 -24.28
N ASN A 272 15.69 -10.44 -24.04
CA ASN A 272 15.03 -9.17 -24.36
C ASN A 272 13.60 -9.11 -23.80
N ALA A 273 13.48 -9.48 -22.52
CA ALA A 273 12.26 -9.44 -21.73
C ALA A 273 12.34 -8.34 -20.66
N THR A 274 11.18 -7.91 -20.19
CA THR A 274 11.01 -6.85 -19.19
C THR A 274 10.08 -7.29 -18.07
N ALA A 275 10.05 -6.54 -16.97
CA ALA A 275 9.31 -6.88 -15.78
C ALA A 275 8.62 -5.68 -15.11
N THR A 276 7.46 -5.96 -14.52
CA THR A 276 6.92 -5.21 -13.38
C THR A 276 7.27 -5.95 -12.11
N LEU A 277 7.89 -5.26 -11.14
CA LEU A 277 8.15 -5.83 -9.83
C LEU A 277 6.97 -5.56 -8.89
N VAL A 278 6.62 -6.58 -8.11
CA VAL A 278 5.64 -6.45 -7.02
C VAL A 278 6.31 -6.92 -5.75
N MET A 279 6.36 -6.06 -4.75
CA MET A 279 6.94 -6.33 -3.42
C MET A 279 6.12 -5.56 -2.38
N HIS A 280 6.19 -5.89 -1.09
CA HIS A 280 5.31 -5.24 -0.11
C HIS A 280 5.95 -3.96 0.45
N ILE A 281 7.11 -4.06 1.07
CA ILE A 281 7.78 -2.95 1.76
C ILE A 281 8.47 -2.03 0.73
N PRO A 282 8.30 -0.70 0.76
CA PRO A 282 9.01 0.19 -0.15
C PRO A 282 10.49 0.37 0.21
N SER A 283 11.29 0.77 -0.77
CA SER A 283 12.67 1.20 -0.55
C SER A 283 12.74 2.52 0.21
N GLY A 284 13.87 2.71 0.89
CA GLY A 284 14.25 3.99 1.47
C GLY A 284 13.81 4.17 2.92
N ILE A 285 13.34 5.38 3.24
CA ILE A 285 13.08 5.83 4.61
C ILE A 285 11.58 5.89 4.88
N ASP A 286 11.18 5.37 6.05
CA ASP A 286 9.87 5.66 6.64
C ASP A 286 9.84 7.12 7.09
N ALA A 287 9.22 7.97 6.27
CA ALA A 287 9.14 9.39 6.51
C ALA A 287 8.43 9.72 7.84
N TYR A 288 7.35 9.00 8.17
CA TYR A 288 6.55 9.24 9.36
C TYR A 288 7.37 8.99 10.62
N SER A 289 7.99 7.81 10.71
CA SER A 289 8.87 7.44 11.83
C SER A 289 10.14 8.31 11.90
N SER A 290 10.53 8.91 10.77
CA SER A 290 11.70 9.79 10.67
C SER A 290 11.39 11.28 10.85
N THR A 291 10.13 11.68 11.05
CA THR A 291 9.76 13.10 11.26
C THR A 291 10.40 13.73 12.49
N ARG A 292 10.84 12.91 13.45
CA ARG A 292 11.58 13.34 14.65
C ARG A 292 13.09 13.42 14.44
N ALA A 293 13.60 13.00 13.29
CA ALA A 293 15.00 13.19 12.96
C ALA A 293 15.30 14.70 12.93
N CYS A 294 16.51 15.06 13.42
CA CYS A 294 17.05 16.41 13.35
C CYS A 294 16.32 17.47 14.17
N GLY A 295 16.75 17.57 15.42
CA GLY A 295 16.14 18.38 16.48
C GLY A 295 15.72 17.54 17.69
N PHE A 296 15.55 16.22 17.50
CA PHE A 296 15.36 15.23 18.54
C PHE A 296 16.29 14.03 18.34
N SER A 297 16.59 13.29 19.41
CA SER A 297 17.64 12.26 19.49
C SER A 297 17.41 10.97 18.69
N SER A 298 16.62 10.98 17.61
CA SER A 298 16.30 9.80 16.79
C SER A 298 17.00 9.83 15.43
N SER A 299 17.51 8.67 15.00
CA SER A 299 18.04 8.47 13.64
C SER A 299 16.91 8.25 12.63
N PRO A 300 17.13 8.55 11.33
CA PRO A 300 16.20 8.14 10.28
C PRO A 300 15.93 6.63 10.34
N VAL A 301 14.69 6.24 10.04
CA VAL A 301 14.22 4.86 10.11
C VAL A 301 14.15 4.29 8.69
N PRO A 302 15.12 3.46 8.27
CA PRO A 302 15.07 2.80 6.98
C PRO A 302 14.08 1.63 7.00
N TYR A 303 13.42 1.40 5.88
CA TYR A 303 12.59 0.20 5.69
C TYR A 303 13.43 -1.07 5.63
N PHE A 304 14.56 -1.03 4.92
CA PHE A 304 15.46 -2.16 4.75
C PHE A 304 16.69 -2.07 5.64
N ALA A 305 17.24 -3.24 5.99
CA ALA A 305 18.60 -3.32 6.53
C ALA A 305 19.56 -2.72 5.49
N ALA A 306 20.53 -1.91 5.92
CA ALA A 306 21.36 -1.10 5.01
C ALA A 306 21.97 -1.93 3.86
N GLY A 307 22.60 -3.06 4.18
CA GLY A 307 23.20 -3.93 3.15
C GLY A 307 22.18 -4.52 2.17
N SER A 308 20.97 -4.85 2.63
CA SER A 308 19.89 -5.36 1.78
C SER A 308 19.33 -4.29 0.86
N GLY A 309 19.08 -3.08 1.38
CA GLY A 309 18.59 -1.95 0.60
C GLY A 309 19.58 -1.50 -0.47
N ASP A 310 20.87 -1.38 -0.10
CA ASP A 310 21.94 -1.04 -1.05
C ASP A 310 22.08 -2.12 -2.13
N ALA A 311 22.01 -3.40 -1.77
CA ALA A 311 22.08 -4.50 -2.73
C ALA A 311 20.90 -4.48 -3.71
N LEU A 312 19.67 -4.25 -3.25
CA LEU A 312 18.50 -4.13 -4.11
C LEU A 312 18.66 -2.97 -5.10
N ALA A 313 19.00 -1.77 -4.60
CA ALA A 313 19.21 -0.59 -5.44
C ALA A 313 20.30 -0.83 -6.50
N ASN A 314 21.42 -1.45 -6.11
CA ASN A 314 22.51 -1.79 -7.00
C ASN A 314 22.10 -2.81 -8.08
N ILE A 315 21.26 -3.79 -7.75
CA ILE A 315 20.71 -4.74 -8.73
C ILE A 315 19.82 -3.98 -9.72
N LEU A 316 18.87 -3.19 -9.25
CA LEU A 316 17.95 -2.45 -10.11
C LEU A 316 18.70 -1.48 -11.04
N GLN A 317 19.75 -0.82 -10.56
CA GLN A 317 20.60 0.05 -11.37
C GLN A 317 21.37 -0.69 -12.49
N ARG A 318 21.65 -1.98 -12.34
CA ARG A 318 22.28 -2.81 -13.41
C ARG A 318 21.30 -3.22 -14.51
N TYR A 319 20.00 -3.15 -14.24
CA TYR A 319 18.93 -3.60 -15.14
C TYR A 319 17.84 -2.52 -15.37
N PRO A 320 18.21 -1.25 -15.64
CA PRO A 320 17.25 -0.14 -15.70
C PRO A 320 16.25 -0.29 -16.87
N ASP A 321 16.63 -0.98 -17.94
CA ASP A 321 15.75 -1.19 -19.11
C ASP A 321 14.79 -2.39 -18.94
N GLN A 322 15.12 -3.30 -18.01
CA GLN A 322 14.32 -4.50 -17.76
C GLN A 322 13.16 -4.19 -16.82
N VAL A 323 13.34 -3.33 -15.82
CA VAL A 323 12.29 -3.00 -14.84
C VAL A 323 11.50 -1.78 -15.28
N ARG A 324 10.19 -1.94 -15.53
CA ARG A 324 9.32 -0.85 -16.01
C ARG A 324 8.56 -0.13 -14.90
N ALA A 325 8.24 -0.84 -13.83
CA ALA A 325 7.54 -0.30 -12.68
C ALA A 325 7.76 -1.22 -11.47
N ILE A 326 7.68 -0.64 -10.28
CA ILE A 326 7.71 -1.37 -9.01
C ILE A 326 6.49 -0.94 -8.20
N PHE A 327 5.71 -1.90 -7.71
CA PHE A 327 4.54 -1.66 -6.88
C PHE A 327 4.75 -2.21 -5.47
N THR A 328 4.36 -1.40 -4.49
CA THR A 328 4.57 -1.57 -3.05
C THR A 328 3.33 -1.17 -2.27
N GLY A 329 3.29 -1.48 -0.98
CA GLY A 329 2.22 -1.14 -0.03
C GLY A 329 2.85 -0.71 1.29
N HIS A 330 2.47 -1.36 2.39
CA HIS A 330 3.11 -1.33 3.70
C HIS A 330 2.92 -0.04 4.52
N SER A 331 3.09 1.13 3.89
CA SER A 331 2.95 2.41 4.59
C SER A 331 1.48 2.79 4.84
N HIS A 332 0.56 2.14 4.12
CA HIS A 332 -0.88 2.41 4.01
C HIS A 332 -1.25 3.68 3.23
N MET A 333 -0.26 4.44 2.75
CA MET A 333 -0.41 5.79 2.23
C MET A 333 -0.21 5.81 0.71
N ASP A 334 -0.82 6.79 0.02
CA ASP A 334 -0.55 7.04 -1.39
C ASP A 334 0.76 7.81 -1.54
N ASP A 335 1.82 7.11 -1.94
CA ASP A 335 3.18 7.63 -1.92
C ASP A 335 4.05 7.03 -3.05
N PHE A 336 5.25 7.54 -3.27
CA PHE A 336 6.18 7.00 -4.26
C PHE A 336 7.64 7.18 -3.85
N ARG A 337 8.52 6.39 -4.47
CA ARG A 337 9.97 6.50 -4.33
C ARG A 337 10.61 6.62 -5.71
N VAL A 338 11.68 7.41 -5.79
CA VAL A 338 12.51 7.52 -6.99
C VAL A 338 13.91 7.04 -6.63
N LEU A 339 14.40 6.07 -7.41
CA LEU A 339 15.76 5.55 -7.30
C LEU A 339 16.62 6.25 -8.35
N SER A 340 17.70 6.87 -7.89
CA SER A 340 18.65 7.59 -8.73
C SER A 340 20.06 7.04 -8.57
N ASP A 341 20.86 7.13 -9.64
CA ASP A 341 22.26 6.78 -9.58
C ASP A 341 23.07 7.81 -8.76
N SER A 342 24.37 7.55 -8.58
CA SER A 342 25.27 8.46 -7.86
C SER A 342 25.42 9.84 -8.51
N GLY A 343 25.07 9.99 -9.79
CA GLY A 343 25.03 11.26 -10.50
C GLY A 343 23.69 12.00 -10.38
N GLY A 344 22.70 11.41 -9.70
CA GLY A 344 21.36 11.96 -9.53
C GLY A 344 20.41 11.68 -10.70
N LYS A 345 20.78 10.84 -11.67
CA LYS A 345 19.89 10.46 -12.76
C LYS A 345 18.90 9.39 -12.26
N PRO A 346 17.58 9.63 -12.34
CA PRO A 346 16.60 8.63 -11.92
C PRO A 346 16.59 7.45 -12.91
N PHE A 347 16.52 6.23 -12.40
CA PHE A 347 16.54 5.00 -13.21
C PHE A 347 15.38 4.05 -12.90
N ALA A 348 14.75 4.17 -11.73
CA ALA A 348 13.57 3.39 -11.37
C ALA A 348 12.66 4.21 -10.44
N TYR A 349 11.41 3.76 -10.30
CA TYR A 349 10.46 4.30 -9.35
C TYR A 349 9.66 3.18 -8.69
N GLU A 350 9.14 3.49 -7.51
CA GLU A 350 8.19 2.64 -6.79
C GLU A 350 6.91 3.42 -6.53
N ARG A 351 5.77 2.79 -6.80
CA ARG A 351 4.46 3.27 -6.36
C ARG A 351 4.07 2.55 -5.09
N VAL A 352 3.69 3.33 -4.08
CA VAL A 352 3.13 2.85 -2.82
C VAL A 352 1.62 2.97 -2.92
N ILE A 353 0.95 1.82 -2.95
CA ILE A 353 -0.49 1.70 -3.09
C ILE A 353 -1.11 1.98 -1.72
N PRO A 354 -2.13 2.85 -1.61
CA PRO A 354 -2.81 3.10 -0.35
C PRO A 354 -3.54 1.85 0.13
N SER A 355 -3.71 1.76 1.44
CA SER A 355 -4.35 0.60 2.07
C SER A 355 -5.87 0.61 1.94
N VAL A 356 -6.47 -0.59 2.00
CA VAL A 356 -7.90 -0.74 2.29
C VAL A 356 -8.16 -0.51 3.77
N THR A 357 -7.28 -0.93 4.67
CA THR A 357 -7.46 -0.67 6.10
C THR A 357 -7.40 0.82 6.44
N PRO A 358 -8.31 1.36 7.26
CA PRO A 358 -8.21 2.72 7.80
C PRO A 358 -7.42 2.78 9.12
N PHE A 359 -6.62 1.75 9.45
CA PHE A 359 -5.92 1.63 10.73
C PHE A 359 -5.07 2.85 11.08
N PHE A 360 -4.32 3.41 10.12
CA PHE A 360 -3.53 4.64 10.32
C PHE A 360 -4.32 5.93 10.05
N ARG A 361 -5.65 5.86 10.15
CA ARG A 361 -6.59 6.98 9.98
C ARG A 361 -6.57 7.62 8.59
N ASN A 362 -6.04 6.91 7.59
CA ASN A 362 -6.29 7.16 6.17
C ASN A 362 -7.74 6.78 5.82
N ASN A 363 -8.24 7.29 4.70
CA ASN A 363 -9.43 6.70 4.09
C ASN A 363 -9.02 5.40 3.38
N PRO A 364 -9.84 4.33 3.41
CA PRO A 364 -9.65 3.15 2.57
C PRO A 364 -9.53 3.56 1.11
N GLY A 365 -8.55 3.00 0.39
CA GLY A 365 -8.24 3.38 -0.98
C GLY A 365 -7.92 2.21 -1.90
N TYR A 366 -8.16 2.41 -3.19
CA TYR A 366 -7.57 1.61 -4.27
C TYR A 366 -7.36 2.48 -5.50
N GLN A 367 -6.57 1.99 -6.45
CA GLN A 367 -6.22 2.71 -7.67
C GLN A 367 -6.53 1.87 -8.91
N ILE A 368 -6.84 2.55 -10.01
CA ILE A 368 -6.98 1.95 -11.33
C ILE A 368 -5.95 2.61 -12.22
N TYR A 369 -5.12 1.81 -12.88
CA TYR A 369 -4.04 2.27 -13.74
C TYR A 369 -4.38 2.01 -15.19
N SER A 370 -3.87 2.88 -16.07
CA SER A 370 -3.70 2.60 -17.49
C SER A 370 -2.26 2.19 -17.79
N TYR A 371 -2.05 1.37 -18.81
CA TYR A 371 -0.73 0.97 -19.26
C TYR A 371 -0.64 0.83 -20.79
N GLU A 372 0.56 0.98 -21.33
CA GLU A 372 0.85 0.76 -22.73
C GLU A 372 0.96 -0.75 -23.01
N ARG A 373 0.02 -1.31 -23.78
CA ARG A 373 -0.03 -2.76 -24.08
C ARG A 373 1.20 -3.29 -24.82
N ALA A 374 1.90 -2.43 -25.56
CA ALA A 374 3.10 -2.84 -26.29
C ALA A 374 4.29 -3.10 -25.37
N THR A 375 4.38 -2.39 -24.24
CA THR A 375 5.57 -2.41 -23.37
C THR A 375 5.29 -2.85 -21.94
N GLY A 376 4.04 -2.83 -21.50
CA GLY A 376 3.65 -3.06 -20.10
C GLY A 376 3.87 -1.85 -19.20
N ALA A 377 4.33 -0.71 -19.73
CA ALA A 377 4.63 0.48 -18.93
C ALA A 377 3.34 1.17 -18.43
N PRO A 378 3.20 1.44 -17.11
CA PRO A 378 2.10 2.24 -16.59
C PRO A 378 2.14 3.69 -17.13
N LEU A 379 0.97 4.27 -17.38
CA LEU A 379 0.84 5.62 -17.97
C LEU A 379 0.24 6.62 -16.98
N ASP A 380 -0.97 6.36 -16.49
CA ASP A 380 -1.71 7.21 -15.54
C ASP A 380 -2.47 6.34 -14.55
N TYR A 381 -2.95 6.93 -13.45
CA TYR A 381 -3.86 6.24 -12.53
C TYR A 381 -4.92 7.16 -11.94
N TRP A 382 -5.98 6.53 -11.44
CA TRP A 382 -7.08 7.17 -10.76
C TRP A 382 -7.31 6.53 -9.40
N ALA A 383 -7.26 7.35 -8.35
CA ALA A 383 -7.48 6.92 -6.99
C ALA A 383 -8.97 6.98 -6.63
N ARG A 384 -9.43 5.95 -5.92
CA ARG A 384 -10.75 5.89 -5.29
C ARG A 384 -10.59 5.72 -3.80
N ILE A 385 -11.47 6.40 -3.06
CA ILE A 385 -11.47 6.38 -1.60
C ILE A 385 -12.87 6.09 -1.05
N TYR A 386 -12.94 5.41 0.09
CA TYR A 386 -14.16 5.25 0.89
C TYR A 386 -14.22 6.34 1.96
N ALA A 387 -14.92 7.44 1.66
CA ALA A 387 -14.89 8.63 2.49
C ALA A 387 -16.26 9.32 2.53
N ALA A 388 -16.46 10.17 3.54
CA ALA A 388 -17.67 10.99 3.65
C ALA A 388 -17.62 12.17 2.66
N SER A 389 -18.79 12.56 2.12
CA SER A 389 -18.90 13.68 1.19
C SER A 389 -19.68 14.86 1.78
N GLY A 390 -19.07 16.04 1.76
CA GLY A 390 -19.73 17.28 2.17
C GLY A 390 -20.15 17.27 3.64
N GLN A 391 -21.39 17.68 3.92
CA GLN A 391 -21.98 17.68 5.26
C GLN A 391 -22.60 16.32 5.66
N SER A 392 -22.61 15.32 4.76
CA SER A 392 -23.10 13.98 5.07
C SER A 392 -22.05 13.22 5.86
N ASN A 393 -22.44 12.59 6.96
CA ASN A 393 -21.59 11.64 7.69
C ASN A 393 -21.57 10.24 7.05
N THR A 394 -22.31 10.02 5.95
CA THR A 394 -22.35 8.72 5.26
C THR A 394 -21.13 8.57 4.35
N ARG A 395 -20.37 7.49 4.53
CA ARG A 395 -19.19 7.17 3.71
C ARG A 395 -19.61 6.36 2.48
N ALA A 396 -18.95 6.62 1.36
CA ALA A 396 -19.14 5.87 0.12
C ALA A 396 -17.87 5.89 -0.73
N TRP A 397 -17.74 4.92 -1.64
CA TRP A 397 -16.66 4.87 -2.61
C TRP A 397 -16.82 5.94 -3.68
N ARG A 398 -15.84 6.84 -3.79
CA ARG A 398 -15.82 7.94 -4.76
C ARG A 398 -14.44 8.09 -5.40
N TRP A 399 -14.40 8.81 -6.51
CA TRP A 399 -13.13 9.25 -7.09
C TRP A 399 -12.48 10.30 -6.19
N GLU A 400 -11.17 10.19 -6.05
CA GLU A 400 -10.34 11.18 -5.36
C GLU A 400 -9.65 12.09 -6.40
N TYR A 401 -8.77 11.52 -7.23
CA TYR A 401 -8.05 12.26 -8.27
C TYR A 401 -7.55 11.34 -9.40
N GLY A 402 -7.20 11.95 -10.53
CA GLY A 402 -6.37 11.34 -11.58
C GLY A 402 -4.97 11.94 -11.57
N PHE A 403 -3.93 11.12 -11.64
CA PHE A 403 -2.56 11.52 -11.36
C PHE A 403 -2.03 12.60 -12.30
N GLN A 404 -2.06 12.35 -13.63
CA GLN A 404 -1.58 13.34 -14.59
C GLN A 404 -2.34 14.66 -14.49
N GLN A 405 -3.67 14.60 -14.36
CA GLN A 405 -4.52 15.78 -14.22
C GLN A 405 -4.22 16.56 -12.93
N ALA A 406 -4.08 15.87 -11.80
CA ALA A 406 -3.91 16.51 -10.51
C ALA A 406 -2.54 17.17 -10.38
N TYR A 407 -1.49 16.51 -10.87
CA TYR A 407 -0.12 16.99 -10.74
C TYR A 407 0.41 17.74 -11.96
N ASN A 408 -0.32 17.73 -13.08
CA ASN A 408 0.13 18.31 -14.36
C ASN A 408 1.51 17.77 -14.77
N VAL A 409 1.66 16.46 -14.70
CA VAL A 409 2.87 15.71 -15.08
C VAL A 409 2.54 14.72 -16.19
N GLY A 410 3.57 14.27 -16.91
CA GLY A 410 3.43 13.24 -17.93
C GLY A 410 3.20 11.84 -17.33
N GLU A 411 3.43 10.83 -18.16
CA GLU A 411 3.29 9.43 -17.77
C GLU A 411 4.16 9.02 -16.57
N LEU A 412 3.79 7.91 -15.92
CA LEU A 412 4.59 7.33 -14.86
C LEU A 412 5.97 6.91 -15.39
N SER A 413 6.99 7.68 -15.03
CA SER A 413 8.38 7.41 -15.36
C SER A 413 9.29 7.89 -14.22
N PRO A 414 10.52 7.36 -14.12
CA PRO A 414 11.49 7.85 -13.13
C PRO A 414 11.72 9.37 -13.24
N ASP A 415 11.84 9.90 -14.46
CA ASP A 415 12.07 11.33 -14.71
C ASP A 415 10.88 12.22 -14.30
N ASN A 416 9.66 11.81 -14.64
CA ASN A 416 8.45 12.58 -14.31
C ASN A 416 8.18 12.57 -12.80
N LEU A 417 8.39 11.44 -12.12
CA LEU A 417 8.26 11.36 -10.67
C LEU A 417 9.37 12.11 -9.93
N ASN A 418 10.60 12.13 -10.46
CA ASN A 418 11.67 12.96 -9.92
C ASN A 418 11.32 14.46 -10.04
N THR A 419 10.76 14.86 -11.18
CA THR A 419 10.26 16.23 -11.40
C THR A 419 9.13 16.57 -10.43
N LEU A 420 8.19 15.65 -10.22
CA LEU A 420 7.11 15.81 -9.25
C LEU A 420 7.65 15.94 -7.81
N ALA A 421 8.60 15.11 -7.40
CA ALA A 421 9.22 15.22 -6.08
C ALA A 421 9.86 16.60 -5.84
N ALA A 422 10.55 17.13 -6.86
CA ALA A 422 11.10 18.49 -6.82
C ALA A 422 10.00 19.56 -6.74
N ALA A 423 8.88 19.37 -7.43
CA ALA A 423 7.72 20.27 -7.38
C ALA A 423 7.04 20.23 -6.00
N ILE A 424 6.85 19.06 -5.39
CA ILE A 424 6.33 18.91 -4.02
C ILE A 424 7.22 19.66 -3.02
N ALA A 425 8.55 19.62 -3.19
CA ALA A 425 9.46 20.35 -2.32
C ALA A 425 9.35 21.87 -2.48
N LYS A 426 9.15 22.38 -3.70
CA LYS A 426 9.30 23.82 -4.02
C LYS A 426 7.99 24.58 -4.16
N ASP A 427 6.95 23.96 -4.72
CA ASP A 427 5.65 24.60 -4.99
C ASP A 427 4.63 24.27 -3.89
N PRO A 428 4.16 25.26 -3.11
CA PRO A 428 3.15 25.05 -2.08
C PRO A 428 1.83 24.45 -2.59
N ALA A 429 1.41 24.74 -3.83
CA ALA A 429 0.16 24.23 -4.36
C ALA A 429 0.24 22.74 -4.68
N THR A 430 1.30 22.31 -5.36
CA THR A 430 1.60 20.89 -5.61
C THR A 430 1.80 20.13 -4.30
N ARG A 431 2.50 20.73 -3.34
CA ARG A 431 2.69 20.15 -2.00
C ARG A 431 1.37 19.94 -1.27
N ALA A 432 0.44 20.90 -1.31
CA ALA A 432 -0.85 20.77 -0.66
C ALA A 432 -1.67 19.60 -1.22
N LYS A 433 -1.59 19.35 -2.54
CA LYS A 433 -2.21 18.18 -3.18
C LYS A 433 -1.59 16.88 -2.68
N TYR A 434 -0.25 16.79 -2.66
CA TYR A 434 0.45 15.63 -2.11
C TYR A 434 0.07 15.36 -0.65
N ILE A 435 0.06 16.38 0.20
CA ILE A 435 -0.33 16.24 1.61
C ILE A 435 -1.76 15.71 1.75
N ALA A 436 -2.70 16.19 0.91
CA ALA A 436 -4.07 15.73 0.93
C ALA A 436 -4.18 14.26 0.48
N PHE A 437 -3.59 13.90 -0.65
CA PHE A 437 -3.71 12.55 -1.22
C PHE A 437 -2.95 11.48 -0.45
N TYR A 438 -1.88 11.85 0.28
CA TYR A 438 -1.08 10.91 1.07
C TYR A 438 -1.93 10.02 1.99
N THR A 439 -2.96 10.56 2.63
CA THR A 439 -3.87 9.81 3.52
C THR A 439 -5.23 9.52 2.88
N GLY A 440 -5.33 9.55 1.55
CA GLY A 440 -6.59 9.41 0.81
C GLY A 440 -7.56 10.55 1.14
N SER A 441 -7.07 11.78 1.26
CA SER A 441 -7.84 12.98 1.64
C SER A 441 -8.48 12.90 3.02
N ALA A 442 -7.96 12.06 3.91
CA ALA A 442 -8.35 12.05 5.31
C ALA A 442 -7.68 13.22 6.06
N ASN A 443 -8.45 13.94 6.88
CA ASN A 443 -7.90 14.98 7.76
C ASN A 443 -7.26 14.34 9.01
N SER A 444 -6.20 13.55 8.82
CA SER A 444 -5.52 12.80 9.88
C SER A 444 -4.50 13.65 10.66
N GLY A 445 -4.01 14.74 10.06
CA GLY A 445 -2.91 15.54 10.61
C GLY A 445 -1.53 14.87 10.51
N THR A 446 -1.40 13.79 9.71
CA THR A 446 -0.14 13.04 9.56
C THR A 446 1.00 13.92 9.04
N ILE A 447 0.74 14.70 7.99
CA ILE A 447 1.66 15.70 7.44
C ILE A 447 1.18 17.10 7.83
N THR A 448 2.09 17.89 8.37
CA THR A 448 1.89 19.23 8.91
C THR A 448 2.88 20.21 8.28
N ASN A 449 2.65 21.50 8.49
CA ASN A 449 3.59 22.55 8.06
C ASN A 449 5.00 22.42 8.66
N ARG A 450 5.18 21.62 9.72
CA ARG A 450 6.47 21.42 10.38
C ARG A 450 7.23 20.18 9.89
N ASN A 451 6.52 19.09 9.61
CA ASN A 451 7.15 17.80 9.29
C ASN A 451 7.09 17.44 7.79
N TRP A 452 6.37 18.19 6.94
CA TRP A 452 6.33 17.92 5.49
C TRP A 452 7.71 17.81 4.82
N PRO A 453 8.79 18.52 5.25
CA PRO A 453 10.08 18.36 4.58
C PRO A 453 10.64 16.94 4.70
N ALA A 454 10.35 16.22 5.79
CA ALA A 454 10.73 14.80 5.93
C ALA A 454 10.09 13.95 4.82
N PHE A 455 8.79 14.12 4.58
CA PHE A 455 8.08 13.39 3.54
C PHE A 455 8.61 13.74 2.15
N ALA A 456 8.82 15.03 1.85
CA ALA A 456 9.39 15.46 0.57
C ALA A 456 10.81 14.90 0.34
N CYS A 457 11.63 14.84 1.38
CA CYS A 457 12.98 14.27 1.30
C CYS A 457 12.97 12.75 1.07
N ALA A 458 12.05 12.02 1.71
CA ALA A 458 11.95 10.57 1.57
C ALA A 458 11.61 10.11 0.13
N LEU A 459 10.98 10.96 -0.68
CA LEU A 459 10.62 10.63 -2.07
C LEU A 459 11.84 10.27 -2.94
N THR A 460 13.00 10.88 -2.69
CA THR A 460 14.20 10.77 -3.54
C THR A 460 15.47 10.41 -2.76
N ASN A 461 15.45 10.46 -1.42
CA ASN A 461 16.63 10.21 -0.59
C ASN A 461 16.46 8.92 0.21
N LEU A 462 16.88 7.81 -0.39
CA LEU A 462 16.59 6.47 0.13
C LEU A 462 17.54 6.03 1.26
N SER A 463 18.76 6.58 1.33
CA SER A 463 19.68 6.28 2.44
C SER A 463 19.46 7.22 3.62
N ALA A 464 19.70 6.73 4.84
CA ALA A 464 19.60 7.56 6.06
C ALA A 464 20.51 8.80 6.01
N LYS A 465 21.68 8.69 5.37
CA LYS A 465 22.60 9.81 5.17
C LYS A 465 22.01 10.85 4.21
N ALA A 466 21.58 10.45 3.02
CA ALA A 466 21.00 11.36 2.03
C ALA A 466 19.73 12.03 2.57
N PHE A 467 18.88 11.25 3.23
CA PHE A 467 17.67 11.76 3.88
C PHE A 467 18.01 12.83 4.93
N SER A 468 18.98 12.55 5.81
CA SER A 468 19.43 13.52 6.81
C SER A 468 20.00 14.78 6.16
N THR A 469 20.78 14.65 5.09
CA THR A 469 21.31 15.82 4.37
C THR A 469 20.18 16.69 3.81
N CYS A 470 19.15 16.08 3.22
CA CYS A 470 17.99 16.81 2.68
C CYS A 470 17.14 17.44 3.80
N PHE A 471 16.72 16.66 4.78
CA PHE A 471 15.75 17.09 5.78
C PHE A 471 16.36 18.03 6.83
N CYS A 472 17.60 17.75 7.23
CA CYS A 472 18.27 18.44 8.34
C CYS A 472 19.16 19.57 7.87
N GLY A 473 19.64 19.51 6.63
CA GLY A 473 20.43 20.58 6.02
C GLY A 473 19.63 21.87 5.78
N GLY A 474 18.30 21.78 5.71
CA GLY A 474 17.40 22.93 5.59
C GLY A 474 16.88 23.50 6.92
N ALA A 475 17.30 22.94 8.07
CA ALA A 475 16.88 23.35 9.41
C ALA A 475 17.88 24.28 10.13
N GLN A 476 18.86 24.84 9.41
CA GLN A 476 19.79 25.85 9.92
C GLN A 476 19.35 27.27 9.58
#